data_AF-A0A7G8X593-F1
#
_entry.id   AF-A0A7G8X593-F1
#
_cell.length_a   1.000
_cell.length_b   1.000
_cell.length_c   1.000
_cell.angle_alpha   90.00
_cell.angle_beta   90.00
_cell.angle_gamma   90.00
#
_symmetry.space_group_name_H-M   'P 1'
#
loop_
_entity.id
_entity.type
_entity.pdbx_description
1 polymer ?
#
loop_
_entity_poly.entity_id
_entity_poly.type
_entity_poly.pdbx_seq_one_letter_code
_entity_poly.pdbx_strand_id
1 'polypeptide(L)'
;MSNELQVNQQAYEQALQTIANLRKQQAVDLGDGKVFVKKVNGGQIQSVKGTITLNEKNGEIATIQGKTMTTAKGFNTLNQIAGLSIITPDKLTLPDGQIVVNPYPMIDPESGTIAKVWVKKIAIGYSPIGNLVITSATLLYDIKMYFIQDLSKKVGYSREAGRVCMEQMLTEDEKTNSIFLKIDGFLGIAANIQHKDVLKAIDTFINKKQFAERNAQSICERLVMSKHPALASAAYVTKQGEIARVPVVGYVHDFNREELLDIADKAERGEEIEVGNQKVEIIEAVVEATAEDIATDTDDEEVAQTYGTENPLVSEFVERTEPSANLFNQEGGRF
;
A
#
# COMPACT_ATOMS: atom_id res chain seq x y z
N MET A 1 -33.02 15.46 56.62
CA MET A 1 -31.87 14.68 56.09
C MET A 1 -32.26 13.34 55.46
N SER A 2 -33.14 12.50 56.05
CA SER A 2 -33.47 11.19 55.45
C SER A 2 -34.28 11.25 54.13
N ASN A 3 -35.08 12.29 53.91
CA ASN A 3 -35.98 12.38 52.75
C ASN A 3 -35.27 12.89 51.48
N GLU A 4 -34.32 13.82 51.63
CA GLU A 4 -33.53 14.34 50.50
C GLU A 4 -32.57 13.29 49.92
N LEU A 5 -32.02 12.42 50.78
CA LEU A 5 -31.17 11.29 50.33
C LEU A 5 -31.96 10.28 49.48
N GLN A 6 -33.23 10.02 49.82
CA GLN A 6 -34.08 9.11 49.06
C GLN A 6 -34.50 9.69 47.70
N VAL A 7 -34.82 10.98 47.64
CA VAL A 7 -35.17 11.67 46.38
C VAL A 7 -33.97 11.70 45.42
N ASN A 8 -32.76 11.94 45.94
CA ASN A 8 -31.55 11.93 45.11
C ASN A 8 -31.19 10.53 44.58
N GLN A 9 -31.45 9.46 45.36
CA GLN A 9 -31.25 8.09 44.88
C GLN A 9 -32.22 7.72 43.75
N GLN A 10 -33.51 8.06 43.89
CA GLN A 10 -34.50 7.78 42.84
C GLN A 10 -34.20 8.53 41.53
N ALA A 11 -33.79 9.80 41.61
CA ALA A 11 -33.39 10.59 40.44
C ALA A 11 -32.16 9.99 39.72
N TYR A 12 -31.18 9.49 40.50
CA TYR A 12 -30.00 8.83 39.95
C TYR A 12 -30.35 7.52 39.24
N GLU A 13 -31.21 6.68 39.82
CA GLU A 13 -31.67 5.43 39.20
C GLU A 13 -32.47 5.69 37.92
N GLN A 14 -33.35 6.70 37.92
CA GLN A 14 -34.10 7.11 36.72
C GLN A 14 -33.16 7.63 35.62
N ALA A 15 -32.11 8.38 35.97
CA ALA A 15 -31.10 8.84 35.02
C ALA A 15 -30.33 7.66 34.41
N LEU A 16 -29.90 6.69 35.23
CA LEU A 16 -29.22 5.48 34.76
C LEU A 16 -30.11 4.63 33.83
N GLN A 17 -31.38 4.48 34.18
CA GLN A 17 -32.34 3.72 33.37
C GLN A 17 -32.65 4.42 32.04
N THR A 18 -32.69 5.76 32.04
CA THR A 18 -32.84 6.57 30.83
C THR A 18 -31.61 6.43 29.92
N ILE A 19 -30.40 6.50 30.48
CA ILE A 19 -29.15 6.28 29.74
C ILE A 19 -29.09 4.85 29.16
N ALA A 20 -29.51 3.84 29.93
CA ALA A 20 -29.56 2.45 29.47
C ALA A 20 -30.56 2.25 28.33
N ASN A 21 -31.73 2.88 28.39
CA ASN A 21 -32.75 2.82 27.36
C ASN A 21 -32.33 3.56 26.08
N LEU A 22 -31.70 4.74 26.21
CA LEU A 22 -31.12 5.46 25.07
C LEU A 22 -30.02 4.65 24.37
N ARG A 23 -29.16 3.97 25.14
CA ARG A 23 -28.14 3.04 24.59
C ARG A 23 -28.76 1.87 23.84
N LYS A 24 -29.86 1.28 24.35
CA LYS A 24 -30.58 0.19 23.68
C LYS A 24 -31.28 0.63 22.40
N GLN A 25 -31.78 1.86 22.33
CA GLN A 25 -32.46 2.39 21.14
C GLN A 25 -31.50 2.77 20.00
N GLN A 26 -30.22 3.00 20.31
CA GLN A 26 -29.21 3.44 19.34
C GLN A 26 -28.24 2.33 18.89
N ALA A 27 -28.31 1.14 19.48
CA ALA A 27 -27.51 -0.01 19.08
C ALA A 27 -28.32 -0.90 18.12
N VAL A 28 -27.75 -1.22 16.97
CA VAL A 28 -28.29 -2.20 16.02
C VAL A 28 -27.24 -3.29 15.84
N ASP A 29 -27.63 -4.55 16.01
CA ASP A 29 -26.78 -5.70 15.70
C ASP A 29 -26.89 -5.99 14.20
N LEU A 30 -25.78 -5.78 13.47
CA LEU A 30 -25.64 -6.13 12.05
C LEU A 30 -24.53 -7.18 11.93
N GLY A 31 -24.86 -8.46 12.11
CA GLY A 31 -23.90 -9.56 12.03
C GLY A 31 -22.94 -9.62 13.23
N ASP A 32 -21.66 -9.93 12.98
CA ASP A 32 -20.64 -10.21 14.01
C ASP A 32 -20.15 -8.97 14.81
N GLY A 33 -20.84 -7.83 14.69
CA GLY A 33 -20.43 -6.56 15.28
C GLY A 33 -21.58 -5.71 15.83
N LYS A 34 -21.29 -4.99 16.92
CA LYS A 34 -22.20 -3.97 17.48
C LYS A 34 -21.99 -2.65 16.76
N VAL A 35 -23.06 -2.09 16.18
CA VAL A 35 -23.04 -0.79 15.52
C VAL A 35 -23.89 0.21 16.30
N PHE A 36 -23.36 1.41 16.53
CA PHE A 36 -24.13 2.53 17.08
C PHE A 36 -24.53 3.49 15.96
N VAL A 37 -25.83 3.80 15.86
CA VAL A 37 -26.38 4.71 14.86
C VAL A 37 -27.05 5.91 15.54
N LYS A 38 -26.62 7.12 15.21
CA LYS A 38 -27.30 8.36 15.62
C LYS A 38 -28.26 8.80 14.52
N LYS A 39 -29.56 8.77 14.79
CA LYS A 39 -30.61 9.27 13.87
C LYS A 39 -30.91 10.74 14.18
N VAL A 40 -30.97 11.58 13.15
CA VAL A 40 -31.43 12.98 13.24
C VAL A 40 -32.66 13.15 12.34
N ASN A 41 -33.71 13.81 12.83
CA ASN A 41 -34.94 14.06 12.07
C ASN A 41 -34.70 15.19 11.06
N GLY A 42 -34.74 14.90 9.75
CA GLY A 42 -34.81 15.93 8.70
C GLY A 42 -33.78 15.87 7.55
N GLY A 43 -32.85 14.92 7.56
CA GLY A 43 -31.81 14.77 6.53
C GLY A 43 -30.60 14.07 7.17
N GLN A 44 -30.42 12.79 6.88
CA GLN A 44 -29.81 11.84 7.80
C GLN A 44 -28.29 11.70 7.60
N ILE A 45 -27.50 12.52 8.28
CA ILE A 45 -26.11 12.14 8.58
C ILE A 45 -26.17 11.03 9.64
N GLN A 46 -26.07 9.77 9.20
CA GLN A 46 -26.01 8.61 10.09
C GLN A 46 -24.54 8.27 10.36
N SER A 47 -24.10 8.50 11.60
CA SER A 47 -22.78 8.01 12.03
C SER A 47 -22.88 6.52 12.33
N VAL A 48 -21.97 5.72 11.78
CA VAL A 48 -21.82 4.29 12.03
C VAL A 48 -20.52 4.11 12.78
N LYS A 49 -20.57 3.59 14.01
CA LYS A 49 -19.37 3.18 14.75
C LYS A 49 -19.32 1.66 14.86
N GLY A 50 -18.26 1.06 14.35
CA GLY A 50 -18.01 -0.37 14.39
C GLY A 50 -16.60 -0.71 14.86
N THR A 51 -16.37 -1.97 15.21
CA THR A 51 -15.01 -2.51 15.39
C THR A 51 -14.81 -3.57 14.33
N ILE A 52 -13.82 -3.37 13.48
CA ILE A 52 -13.48 -4.30 12.40
C ILE A 52 -12.29 -5.14 12.85
N THR A 53 -12.34 -6.42 12.53
CA THR A 53 -11.28 -7.37 12.80
C THR A 53 -10.48 -7.55 11.52
N LEU A 54 -9.22 -7.10 11.53
CA LEU A 54 -8.27 -7.30 10.44
C LEU A 54 -7.45 -8.57 10.69
N ASN A 55 -7.12 -9.31 9.63
CA ASN A 55 -6.42 -10.59 9.69
C ASN A 55 -5.18 -10.61 8.78
N GLU A 56 -4.04 -11.00 9.35
CA GLU A 56 -2.76 -11.18 8.62
C GLU A 56 -2.87 -12.27 7.56
N LYS A 57 -3.63 -13.34 7.80
CA LYS A 57 -3.87 -14.42 6.81
C LYS A 57 -4.64 -13.96 5.58
N ASN A 58 -5.43 -12.91 5.72
CA ASN A 58 -6.17 -12.32 4.61
C ASN A 58 -5.36 -11.27 3.86
N GLY A 59 -4.13 -10.95 4.30
CA GLY A 59 -3.32 -9.87 3.77
C GLY A 59 -3.83 -8.48 4.15
N GLU A 60 -4.60 -8.34 5.24
CA GLU A 60 -5.18 -7.05 5.68
C GLU A 60 -4.23 -6.26 6.58
N ILE A 61 -3.29 -6.94 7.23
CA ILE A 61 -2.21 -6.37 8.04
C ILE A 61 -0.91 -7.09 7.73
N ALA A 62 0.21 -6.38 7.80
CA ALA A 62 1.55 -6.95 7.61
C ALA A 62 2.50 -6.46 8.70
N THR A 63 3.43 -7.30 9.14
CA THR A 63 4.43 -6.95 10.15
C THR A 63 5.77 -6.64 9.48
N ILE A 64 6.13 -5.35 9.41
CA ILE A 64 7.33 -4.87 8.73
C ILE A 64 8.22 -4.21 9.77
N GLN A 65 9.46 -4.70 9.91
CA GLN A 65 10.45 -4.17 10.87
C GLN A 65 9.92 -4.08 12.31
N GLY A 66 9.11 -5.06 12.73
CA GLY A 66 8.53 -5.12 14.08
C GLY A 66 7.31 -4.22 14.31
N LYS A 67 6.85 -3.48 13.29
CA LYS A 67 5.62 -2.70 13.33
C LYS A 67 4.53 -3.41 12.53
N THR A 68 3.34 -3.55 13.09
CA THR A 68 2.19 -4.05 12.34
C THR A 68 1.47 -2.88 11.67
N MET A 69 1.42 -2.92 10.35
CA MET A 69 0.84 -1.90 9.48
C MET A 69 -0.41 -2.45 8.80
N THR A 70 -1.38 -1.59 8.56
CA THR A 70 -2.56 -1.94 7.74
C THR A 70 -2.20 -1.84 6.26
N THR A 71 -2.53 -2.88 5.48
CA THR A 71 -2.28 -2.94 4.03
C THR A 71 -3.36 -2.20 3.25
N ALA A 72 -3.22 -2.05 1.94
CA ALA A 72 -4.27 -1.47 1.09
C ALA A 72 -5.60 -2.24 1.23
N LYS A 73 -5.53 -3.57 1.27
CA LYS A 73 -6.68 -4.47 1.49
C LYS A 73 -7.31 -4.29 2.87
N GLY A 74 -6.49 -4.10 3.90
CA GLY A 74 -6.98 -3.77 5.24
C GLY A 74 -7.72 -2.43 5.26
N PHE A 75 -7.15 -1.39 4.66
CA PHE A 75 -7.83 -0.10 4.54
C PHE A 75 -9.13 -0.18 3.75
N ASN A 76 -9.19 -0.96 2.66
CA ASN A 76 -10.43 -1.21 1.92
C ASN A 76 -11.50 -1.87 2.80
N THR A 77 -11.10 -2.81 3.66
CA THR A 77 -12.00 -3.44 4.63
C THR A 77 -12.49 -2.43 5.65
N LEU A 78 -11.60 -1.58 6.19
CA LEU A 78 -11.98 -0.51 7.10
C LEU A 78 -12.92 0.53 6.45
N ASN A 79 -12.69 0.81 5.17
CA ASN A 79 -13.43 1.81 4.42
C ASN A 79 -14.90 1.43 4.19
N GLN A 80 -15.25 0.13 4.29
CA GLN A 80 -16.65 -0.31 4.27
C GLN A 80 -17.49 0.32 5.39
N ILE A 81 -16.86 0.69 6.50
CA ILE A 81 -17.50 1.43 7.59
C ILE A 81 -17.20 2.92 7.50
N ALA A 82 -15.96 3.33 7.20
CA ALA A 82 -15.59 4.74 7.16
C ALA A 82 -16.33 5.53 6.08
N GLY A 83 -16.65 4.90 4.94
CA GLY A 83 -17.43 5.51 3.86
C GLY A 83 -16.67 6.59 3.10
N LEU A 84 -15.34 6.49 2.99
CA LEU A 84 -14.55 7.43 2.20
C LEU A 84 -14.72 7.13 0.71
N SER A 85 -15.00 8.17 -0.07
CA SER A 85 -14.99 8.12 -1.52
C SER A 85 -13.57 8.36 -2.03
N ILE A 86 -12.97 7.33 -2.64
CA ILE A 86 -11.63 7.42 -3.23
C ILE A 86 -11.75 7.73 -4.71
N ILE A 87 -11.16 8.84 -5.13
CA ILE A 87 -11.25 9.40 -6.48
C ILE A 87 -9.85 9.45 -7.08
N THR A 88 -9.77 9.09 -8.35
CA THR A 88 -8.58 9.28 -9.17
C THR A 88 -8.88 10.46 -10.10
N PRO A 89 -8.29 11.64 -9.88
CA PRO A 89 -8.49 12.76 -10.81
C PRO A 89 -7.92 12.39 -12.17
N ASP A 90 -8.48 12.92 -13.27
CA ASP A 90 -8.05 12.60 -14.63
C ASP A 90 -6.62 13.10 -14.94
N LYS A 91 -6.19 14.13 -14.21
CA LYS A 91 -4.90 14.79 -14.36
C LYS A 91 -4.22 14.99 -13.02
N LEU A 92 -2.90 15.13 -13.04
CA LEU A 92 -2.09 15.54 -11.90
C LEU A 92 -1.05 16.58 -12.33
N THR A 93 -0.64 17.42 -11.40
CA THR A 93 0.44 18.41 -11.60
C THR A 93 1.73 17.86 -11.02
N LEU A 94 2.76 17.74 -11.86
CA LEU A 94 4.10 17.31 -11.48
C LEU A 94 4.85 18.42 -10.71
N PRO A 95 5.94 18.09 -9.97
CA PRO A 95 6.71 19.10 -9.23
C PRO A 95 7.30 20.24 -10.07
N ASP A 96 7.47 20.03 -11.38
CA ASP A 96 7.91 21.04 -12.34
C ASP A 96 6.76 21.93 -12.87
N GLY A 97 5.53 21.72 -12.40
CA GLY A 97 4.32 22.43 -12.80
C GLY A 97 3.64 21.86 -14.05
N GLN A 98 4.17 20.79 -14.66
CA GLN A 98 3.55 20.17 -15.83
C GLN A 98 2.27 19.43 -15.44
N ILE A 99 1.19 19.65 -16.20
CA ILE A 99 -0.07 18.90 -16.05
C ILE A 99 -0.05 17.68 -16.97
N VAL A 100 -0.21 16.49 -16.40
CA VAL A 100 -0.19 15.20 -17.10
C VAL A 100 -1.43 14.37 -16.79
N VAL A 101 -1.67 13.30 -17.56
CA VAL A 101 -2.74 12.32 -17.27
C VAL A 101 -2.41 11.52 -16.01
N ASN A 102 -3.42 11.02 -15.30
CA ASN A 102 -3.22 10.23 -14.07
C ASN A 102 -3.82 8.82 -14.24
N PRO A 103 -3.06 7.74 -13.99
CA PRO A 103 -1.64 7.71 -13.63
C PRO A 103 -0.72 8.15 -14.79
N TYR A 104 0.49 8.62 -14.46
CA TYR A 104 1.51 9.01 -15.44
C TYR A 104 2.73 8.08 -15.37
N PRO A 105 2.81 7.04 -16.23
CA PRO A 105 4.00 6.21 -16.32
C PRO A 105 5.12 6.93 -17.08
N MET A 106 6.32 6.92 -16.50
CA MET A 106 7.55 7.41 -17.13
C MET A 106 8.32 6.21 -17.70
N ILE A 107 8.55 6.22 -19.01
CA ILE A 107 9.25 5.14 -19.72
C ILE A 107 10.76 5.37 -19.65
N ASP A 108 11.48 4.30 -19.31
CA ASP A 108 12.93 4.23 -19.43
C ASP A 108 13.33 4.19 -20.91
N PRO A 109 14.11 5.16 -21.42
CA PRO A 109 14.48 5.20 -22.84
C PRO A 109 15.37 4.02 -23.25
N GLU A 110 16.13 3.43 -22.34
CA GLU A 110 17.03 2.31 -22.65
C GLU A 110 16.27 0.98 -22.76
N SER A 111 15.46 0.65 -21.76
CA SER A 111 14.71 -0.62 -21.74
C SER A 111 13.34 -0.56 -22.43
N GLY A 112 12.79 0.64 -22.69
CA GLY A 112 11.44 0.80 -23.23
C GLY A 112 10.33 0.39 -22.27
N THR A 113 10.65 0.18 -20.98
CA THR A 113 9.70 -0.25 -19.94
C THR A 113 9.45 0.86 -18.93
N ILE A 114 8.44 0.72 -18.08
CA ILE A 114 8.13 1.71 -17.04
C ILE A 114 9.30 1.78 -16.04
N ALA A 115 9.82 2.98 -15.79
CA ALA A 115 10.81 3.27 -14.75
C ALA A 115 10.17 3.85 -13.48
N LYS A 116 9.23 4.78 -13.66
CA LYS A 116 8.54 5.46 -12.56
C LYS A 116 7.07 5.62 -12.89
N VAL A 117 6.23 5.76 -11.87
CA VAL A 117 4.82 6.11 -12.05
C VAL A 117 4.46 7.21 -11.07
N TRP A 118 3.90 8.30 -11.58
CA TRP A 118 3.21 9.29 -10.77
C TRP A 118 1.74 8.94 -10.66
N VAL A 119 1.20 8.95 -9.46
CA VAL A 119 -0.22 8.70 -9.20
C VAL A 119 -0.73 9.73 -8.20
N LYS A 120 -1.94 10.23 -8.44
CA LYS A 120 -2.68 11.03 -7.47
C LYS A 120 -3.99 10.37 -7.10
N LYS A 121 -4.33 10.36 -5.80
CA LYS A 121 -5.61 9.89 -5.28
C LYS A 121 -6.16 10.91 -4.29
N ILE A 122 -7.47 11.06 -4.27
CA ILE A 122 -8.20 11.97 -3.38
C ILE A 122 -9.20 11.14 -2.58
N ALA A 123 -9.19 11.25 -1.25
CA ALA A 123 -10.19 10.69 -0.37
C ALA A 123 -11.11 11.80 0.13
N ILE A 124 -12.41 11.64 -0.08
CA ILE A 124 -13.44 12.56 0.40
C ILE A 124 -14.32 11.82 1.40
N GLY A 125 -14.50 12.37 2.58
CA GLY A 125 -15.41 11.81 3.56
C GLY A 125 -15.45 12.60 4.86
N TYR A 126 -16.23 12.13 5.82
CA TYR A 126 -16.33 12.79 7.11
C TYR A 126 -15.28 12.28 8.08
N SER A 127 -14.68 13.20 8.84
CA SER A 127 -13.88 12.89 10.02
C SER A 127 -14.73 12.24 11.13
N PRO A 128 -14.12 11.57 12.13
CA PRO A 128 -14.86 10.98 13.25
C PRO A 128 -15.71 11.95 14.09
N ILE A 129 -15.52 13.26 13.92
CA ILE A 129 -16.29 14.32 14.58
C ILE A 129 -17.39 14.91 13.69
N GLY A 130 -17.49 14.47 12.43
CA GLY A 130 -18.54 14.86 11.50
C GLY A 130 -18.23 16.07 10.61
N ASN A 131 -16.97 16.51 10.53
CA ASN A 131 -16.54 17.52 9.55
C ASN A 131 -16.20 16.84 8.23
N LEU A 132 -16.60 17.43 7.10
CA LEU A 132 -16.17 16.98 5.77
C LEU A 132 -14.68 17.30 5.58
N VAL A 133 -13.91 16.29 5.21
CA VAL A 133 -12.47 16.37 5.00
C VAL A 133 -12.14 15.80 3.63
N ILE A 134 -11.22 16.46 2.95
CA ILE A 134 -10.59 15.99 1.72
C ILE A 134 -9.14 15.73 2.04
N THR A 135 -8.66 14.56 1.67
CA THR A 135 -7.24 14.23 1.74
C THR A 135 -6.75 13.92 0.35
N SER A 136 -5.65 14.53 -0.06
CA SER A 136 -5.04 14.33 -1.37
C SER A 136 -3.64 13.77 -1.19
N ALA A 137 -3.30 12.73 -1.96
CA ALA A 137 -1.98 12.13 -1.95
C ALA A 137 -1.43 12.04 -3.37
N THR A 138 -0.27 12.63 -3.61
CA THR A 138 0.51 12.46 -4.84
C THR A 138 1.72 11.58 -4.53
N LEU A 139 1.84 10.47 -5.25
CA LEU A 139 2.86 9.45 -5.08
C LEU A 139 3.79 9.39 -6.29
N LEU A 140 5.10 9.42 -6.05
CA LEU A 140 6.10 8.92 -7.01
C LEU A 140 6.51 7.50 -6.64
N TYR A 141 6.23 6.55 -7.52
CA TYR A 141 6.67 5.17 -7.42
C TYR A 141 7.91 4.95 -8.29
N ASP A 142 9.11 4.91 -7.69
CA ASP A 142 10.39 4.73 -8.38
C ASP A 142 10.87 3.28 -8.30
N ILE A 143 10.64 2.52 -9.36
CA ILE A 143 10.86 1.07 -9.38
C ILE A 143 12.34 0.73 -9.21
N LYS A 144 13.24 1.56 -9.76
CA LYS A 144 14.69 1.35 -9.67
C LYS A 144 15.20 1.57 -8.26
N MET A 145 14.66 2.56 -7.55
CA MET A 145 15.04 2.82 -6.16
C MET A 145 14.74 1.61 -5.27
N TYR A 146 13.61 0.93 -5.48
CA TYR A 146 13.28 -0.27 -4.71
C TYR A 146 14.18 -1.45 -5.02
N PHE A 147 14.53 -1.64 -6.29
CA PHE A 147 15.49 -2.66 -6.67
C PHE A 147 16.85 -2.45 -6.01
N ILE A 148 17.33 -1.20 -5.98
CA ILE A 148 18.55 -0.82 -5.28
C ILE A 148 18.44 -1.11 -3.78
N GLN A 149 17.32 -0.77 -3.13
CA GLN A 149 17.11 -1.03 -1.71
C GLN A 149 17.06 -2.52 -1.38
N ASP A 150 16.40 -3.33 -2.21
CA ASP A 150 16.33 -4.79 -2.02
C ASP A 150 17.71 -5.44 -2.21
N LEU A 151 18.42 -5.06 -3.27
CA LEU A 151 19.80 -5.51 -3.48
C LEU A 151 20.72 -5.09 -2.34
N SER A 152 20.63 -3.85 -1.86
CA SER A 152 21.44 -3.34 -0.75
C SER A 152 21.28 -4.19 0.50
N LYS A 153 20.04 -4.60 0.83
CA LYS A 153 19.77 -5.51 1.93
C LYS A 153 20.45 -6.87 1.70
N LYS A 154 20.26 -7.47 0.52
CA LYS A 154 20.79 -8.80 0.18
C LYS A 154 22.32 -8.84 0.21
N VAL A 155 23.01 -7.84 -0.36
CA VAL A 155 24.48 -7.75 -0.31
C VAL A 155 25.00 -7.41 1.10
N GLY A 156 24.18 -6.73 1.92
CA GLY A 156 24.48 -6.49 3.32
C GLY A 156 24.52 -7.78 4.15
N TYR A 157 23.70 -8.78 3.80
CA TYR A 157 23.68 -10.09 4.46
C TYR A 157 24.70 -11.09 3.90
N SER A 158 24.92 -11.09 2.57
CA SER A 158 25.85 -12.00 1.90
C SER A 158 26.91 -11.23 1.13
N ARG A 159 28.17 -11.35 1.55
CA ARG A 159 29.31 -10.75 0.82
C ARG A 159 29.52 -11.39 -0.56
N GLU A 160 29.10 -12.64 -0.74
CA GLU A 160 29.18 -13.33 -2.04
C GLU A 160 28.13 -12.80 -3.04
N ALA A 161 27.04 -12.23 -2.53
CA ALA A 161 26.02 -11.59 -3.36
C ALA A 161 26.51 -10.25 -3.93
N GLY A 162 27.50 -9.61 -3.29
CA GLY A 162 28.05 -8.34 -3.73
C GLY A 162 28.45 -7.42 -2.60
N ARG A 163 28.58 -6.13 -2.92
CA ARG A 163 28.95 -5.07 -1.95
C ARG A 163 28.56 -3.68 -2.44
N VAL A 164 28.45 -2.75 -1.50
CA VAL A 164 28.38 -1.31 -1.78
C VAL A 164 29.81 -0.79 -2.00
N CYS A 165 30.07 -0.14 -3.12
CA CYS A 165 31.38 0.43 -3.43
C CYS A 165 31.32 1.59 -4.42
N MET A 166 32.44 2.28 -4.59
CA MET A 166 32.62 3.22 -5.69
C MET A 166 32.84 2.45 -7.00
N GLU A 167 32.32 2.95 -8.12
CA GLU A 167 32.45 2.35 -9.46
C GLU A 167 33.91 2.08 -9.86
N GLN A 168 34.81 2.98 -9.48
CA GLN A 168 36.25 2.87 -9.78
C GLN A 168 36.94 1.75 -8.98
N MET A 169 36.31 1.25 -7.92
CA MET A 169 36.84 0.17 -7.08
C MET A 169 36.36 -1.21 -7.54
N LEU A 170 35.68 -1.31 -8.69
CA LEU A 170 35.28 -2.58 -9.28
C LEU A 170 36.51 -3.33 -9.81
N THR A 171 36.62 -4.59 -9.42
CA THR A 171 37.59 -5.52 -9.99
C THR A 171 37.18 -5.93 -11.41
N GLU A 172 38.13 -6.43 -12.22
CA GLU A 172 37.81 -6.92 -13.58
C GLU A 172 36.83 -8.09 -13.58
N ASP A 173 36.87 -8.93 -12.55
CA ASP A 173 35.91 -10.01 -12.34
C ASP A 173 34.50 -9.46 -12.08
N GLU A 174 34.36 -8.48 -11.18
CA GLU A 174 33.08 -7.82 -10.90
C GLU A 174 32.53 -7.10 -12.14
N LYS A 175 33.37 -6.50 -12.97
CA LYS A 175 32.92 -5.87 -14.22
C LYS A 175 32.32 -6.88 -15.21
N THR A 176 32.72 -8.15 -15.12
CA THR A 176 32.26 -9.20 -16.03
C THR A 176 31.06 -9.95 -15.46
N ASN A 177 31.07 -10.24 -14.16
CA ASN A 177 30.12 -11.13 -13.49
C ASN A 177 29.12 -10.42 -12.57
N SER A 178 29.19 -9.09 -12.46
CA SER A 178 28.28 -8.30 -11.63
C SER A 178 27.59 -7.19 -12.42
N ILE A 179 26.41 -6.80 -11.94
CA ILE A 179 25.78 -5.53 -12.31
C ILE A 179 26.23 -4.45 -11.34
N PHE A 180 26.47 -3.24 -11.84
CA PHE A 180 26.72 -2.08 -11.00
C PHE A 180 25.56 -1.09 -11.08
N LEU A 181 24.85 -0.91 -9.96
CA LEU A 181 23.72 0.00 -9.86
C LEU A 181 24.10 1.23 -9.05
N LYS A 182 24.15 2.38 -9.72
CA LYS A 182 24.45 3.67 -9.09
C LYS A 182 23.33 4.10 -8.15
N ILE A 183 23.72 4.53 -6.95
CA ILE A 183 22.86 5.16 -5.94
C ILE A 183 22.98 6.68 -6.07
N ASP A 184 24.20 7.19 -5.93
CA ASP A 184 24.52 8.62 -5.99
C ASP A 184 25.96 8.83 -6.50
N GLY A 185 26.13 9.67 -7.52
CA GLY A 185 27.42 9.89 -8.18
C GLY A 185 28.10 8.58 -8.63
N PHE A 186 29.28 8.30 -8.05
CA PHE A 186 30.05 7.07 -8.30
C PHE A 186 29.77 5.96 -7.28
N LEU A 187 28.97 6.23 -6.24
CA LEU A 187 28.60 5.25 -5.23
C LEU A 187 27.48 4.36 -5.78
N GLY A 188 27.64 3.05 -5.64
CA GLY A 188 26.64 2.10 -6.09
C GLY A 188 26.77 0.72 -5.44
N ILE A 189 26.01 -0.22 -5.98
CA ILE A 189 25.98 -1.61 -5.55
C ILE A 189 26.54 -2.46 -6.69
N ALA A 190 27.63 -3.17 -6.42
CA ALA A 190 28.08 -4.26 -7.26
C ALA A 190 27.37 -5.54 -6.79
N ALA A 191 26.55 -6.15 -7.64
CA ALA A 191 25.79 -7.35 -7.32
C ALA A 191 26.12 -8.49 -8.29
N ASN A 192 26.54 -9.63 -7.76
CA ASN A 192 26.88 -10.81 -8.53
C ASN A 192 25.61 -11.45 -9.12
N ILE A 193 25.48 -11.44 -10.44
CA ILE A 193 24.28 -11.93 -11.13
C ILE A 193 24.13 -13.45 -11.09
N GLN A 194 25.16 -14.19 -10.65
CA GLN A 194 25.09 -15.64 -10.46
C GLN A 194 24.58 -16.02 -9.06
N HIS A 195 24.52 -15.06 -8.12
CA HIS A 195 24.08 -15.33 -6.76
C HIS A 195 22.56 -15.44 -6.68
N LYS A 196 22.05 -16.54 -6.10
CA LYS A 196 20.61 -16.86 -6.02
C LYS A 196 19.74 -15.71 -5.47
N ASP A 197 20.22 -14.97 -4.47
CA ASP A 197 19.43 -13.89 -3.87
C ASP A 197 19.36 -12.64 -4.78
N VAL A 198 20.42 -12.41 -5.56
CA VAL A 198 20.44 -11.33 -6.57
C VAL A 198 19.49 -11.68 -7.71
N LEU A 199 19.50 -12.93 -8.18
CA LEU A 199 18.52 -13.41 -9.17
C LEU A 199 17.09 -13.23 -8.68
N LYS A 200 16.78 -13.61 -7.43
CA LYS A 200 15.46 -13.33 -6.83
C LYS A 200 15.11 -11.84 -6.79
N ALA A 201 16.09 -10.97 -6.54
CA ALA A 201 15.87 -9.52 -6.56
C ALA A 201 15.51 -9.02 -7.96
N ILE A 202 16.19 -9.56 -8.98
CA ILE A 202 15.92 -9.26 -10.39
C ILE A 202 14.51 -9.72 -10.76
N ASP A 203 14.10 -10.93 -10.37
CA ASP A 203 12.74 -11.44 -10.64
C ASP A 203 11.67 -10.56 -9.99
N THR A 204 11.82 -10.21 -8.71
CA THR A 204 10.92 -9.27 -8.02
C THR A 204 10.90 -7.91 -8.72
N PHE A 205 12.04 -7.39 -9.17
CA PHE A 205 12.12 -6.13 -9.92
C PHE A 205 11.36 -6.19 -11.24
N ILE A 206 11.49 -7.28 -12.01
CA ILE A 206 10.76 -7.49 -13.26
C ILE A 206 9.25 -7.52 -13.00
N ASN A 207 8.81 -8.29 -12.00
CA ASN A 207 7.40 -8.34 -11.60
C ASN A 207 6.87 -6.97 -11.18
N LYS A 208 7.63 -6.21 -10.38
CA LYS A 208 7.25 -4.85 -9.97
C LYS A 208 7.23 -3.87 -11.14
N LYS A 209 8.06 -4.07 -12.19
CA LYS A 209 7.96 -3.32 -13.46
C LYS A 209 6.68 -3.66 -14.22
N GLN A 210 6.33 -4.94 -14.34
CA GLN A 210 5.14 -5.39 -15.07
C GLN A 210 3.84 -4.85 -14.47
N PHE A 211 3.76 -4.79 -13.13
CA PHE A 211 2.58 -4.30 -12.40
C PHE A 211 2.77 -2.90 -11.79
N ALA A 212 3.68 -2.10 -12.34
CA ALA A 212 4.08 -0.83 -11.75
C ALA A 212 2.90 0.13 -11.51
N GLU A 213 2.03 0.32 -12.51
CA GLU A 213 0.89 1.22 -12.38
C GLU A 213 -0.11 0.74 -11.32
N ARG A 214 -0.40 -0.56 -11.28
CA ARG A 214 -1.34 -1.11 -10.31
C ARG A 214 -0.80 -0.99 -8.88
N ASN A 215 0.48 -1.32 -8.68
CA ASN A 215 1.12 -1.20 -7.37
C ASN A 215 1.19 0.26 -6.91
N ALA A 216 1.55 1.19 -7.81
CA ALA A 216 1.56 2.61 -7.50
C ALA A 216 0.17 3.12 -7.10
N GLN A 217 -0.90 2.68 -7.78
CA GLN A 217 -2.27 3.02 -7.42
C GLN A 217 -2.68 2.45 -6.05
N SER A 218 -2.39 1.18 -5.79
CA SER A 218 -2.70 0.52 -4.50
C SER A 218 -2.00 1.22 -3.33
N ILE A 219 -0.71 1.55 -3.49
CA ILE A 219 0.07 2.27 -2.47
C ILE A 219 -0.49 3.68 -2.27
N CYS A 220 -0.82 4.40 -3.34
CA CYS A 220 -1.36 5.76 -3.25
C CYS A 220 -2.74 5.77 -2.59
N GLU A 221 -3.58 4.76 -2.87
CA GLU A 221 -4.89 4.58 -2.25
C GLU A 221 -4.79 4.27 -0.75
N ARG A 222 -3.88 3.36 -0.36
CA ARG A 222 -3.54 3.15 1.06
C ARG A 222 -3.10 4.44 1.72
N LEU A 223 -2.20 5.18 1.07
CA LEU A 223 -1.61 6.39 1.62
C LEU A 223 -2.69 7.46 1.86
N VAL A 224 -3.54 7.74 0.87
CA VAL A 224 -4.58 8.78 1.02
C VAL A 224 -5.55 8.43 2.14
N MET A 225 -5.93 7.16 2.29
CA MET A 225 -6.76 6.70 3.40
C MET A 225 -6.04 6.81 4.76
N SER A 226 -4.75 6.47 4.82
CA SER A 226 -3.94 6.56 6.04
C SER A 226 -3.74 8.00 6.54
N LYS A 227 -3.95 9.00 5.68
CA LYS A 227 -3.87 10.41 6.02
C LYS A 227 -5.23 11.00 6.40
N HIS A 228 -6.33 10.39 5.96
CA HIS A 228 -7.67 10.85 6.27
C HIS A 228 -8.02 10.60 7.76
N PRO A 229 -8.53 11.59 8.52
CA PRO A 229 -8.77 11.46 9.96
C PRO A 229 -9.68 10.29 10.38
N ALA A 230 -10.55 9.83 9.48
CA ALA A 230 -11.40 8.66 9.72
C ALA A 230 -10.63 7.35 9.88
N LEU A 231 -9.47 7.23 9.21
CA LEU A 231 -8.68 5.99 9.13
C LEU A 231 -7.21 6.19 9.54
N ALA A 232 -6.77 7.41 9.83
CA ALA A 232 -5.38 7.69 10.16
C ALA A 232 -4.85 6.93 11.38
N SER A 233 -5.68 6.69 12.39
CA SER A 233 -5.33 5.88 13.57
C SER A 233 -5.13 4.40 13.23
N ALA A 234 -5.59 3.94 12.07
CA ALA A 234 -5.46 2.56 11.63
C ALA A 234 -4.20 2.32 10.78
N ALA A 235 -3.37 3.33 10.52
CA ALA A 235 -2.12 3.12 9.76
C ALA A 235 -1.17 2.12 10.43
N TYR A 236 -1.12 2.16 11.77
CA TYR A 236 -0.38 1.23 12.61
C TYR A 236 -1.31 0.65 13.66
N VAL A 237 -1.32 -0.68 13.77
CA VAL A 237 -2.25 -1.38 14.67
C VAL A 237 -1.48 -2.30 15.60
N THR A 238 -2.05 -2.57 16.77
CA THR A 238 -1.53 -3.61 17.66
C THR A 238 -2.27 -4.91 17.37
N LYS A 239 -1.54 -5.94 16.95
CA LYS A 239 -2.11 -7.28 16.74
C LYS A 239 -2.06 -8.14 18.00
N GLN A 240 -3.06 -8.99 18.16
CA GLN A 240 -3.12 -10.08 19.12
C GLN A 240 -3.12 -11.39 18.34
N GLY A 241 -1.96 -12.05 18.26
CA GLY A 241 -1.74 -13.15 17.32
C GLY A 241 -1.71 -12.64 15.88
N GLU A 242 -2.54 -13.21 15.01
CA GLU A 242 -2.65 -12.85 13.58
C GLU A 242 -3.75 -11.80 13.31
N ILE A 243 -4.36 -11.25 14.38
CA ILE A 243 -5.57 -10.45 14.28
C ILE A 243 -5.37 -9.08 14.92
N ALA A 244 -5.88 -8.02 14.31
CA ALA A 244 -5.97 -6.68 14.90
C ALA A 244 -7.43 -6.22 14.94
N ARG A 245 -7.87 -5.59 16.04
CA ARG A 245 -9.22 -5.02 16.16
C ARG A 245 -9.15 -3.51 16.10
N VAL A 246 -9.79 -2.93 15.09
CA VAL A 246 -9.70 -1.50 14.78
C VAL A 246 -11.08 -0.86 14.95
N PRO A 247 -11.25 0.11 15.86
CA PRO A 247 -12.48 0.89 15.94
C PRO A 247 -12.54 1.88 14.78
N VAL A 248 -13.62 1.86 14.00
CA VAL A 248 -13.85 2.76 12.88
C VAL A 248 -15.15 3.51 13.10
N VAL A 249 -15.11 4.81 12.79
CA VAL A 249 -16.29 5.68 12.73
C VAL A 249 -16.42 6.16 11.29
N GLY A 250 -17.58 5.95 10.70
CA GLY A 250 -17.91 6.52 9.40
C GLY A 250 -19.26 7.19 9.41
N TYR A 251 -19.55 7.85 8.29
CA TYR A 251 -20.76 8.60 8.09
C TYR A 251 -21.32 8.28 6.72
N VAL A 252 -22.62 8.05 6.65
CA VAL A 252 -23.31 7.94 5.36
C VAL A 252 -23.48 9.34 4.79
N HIS A 253 -23.16 9.52 3.51
CA HIS A 253 -23.30 10.77 2.78
C HIS A 253 -24.10 10.55 1.49
N ASP A 254 -24.84 11.58 1.07
CA ASP A 254 -25.70 11.52 -0.12
C ASP A 254 -25.01 12.09 -1.37
N PHE A 255 -23.70 12.36 -1.31
CA PHE A 255 -22.97 12.88 -2.47
C PHE A 255 -23.05 11.93 -3.65
N ASN A 256 -23.48 12.47 -4.79
CA ASN A 256 -23.43 11.75 -6.04
C ASN A 256 -22.03 11.84 -6.68
N ARG A 257 -21.80 11.07 -7.74
CA ARG A 257 -20.51 11.02 -8.43
C ARG A 257 -20.08 12.38 -8.99
N GLU A 258 -21.00 13.16 -9.55
CA GLU A 258 -20.70 14.45 -10.16
C GLU A 258 -20.28 15.48 -9.10
N GLU A 259 -20.97 15.50 -7.95
CA GLU A 259 -20.60 16.33 -6.80
C GLU A 259 -19.23 15.97 -6.25
N LEU A 260 -18.93 14.68 -6.11
CA LEU A 260 -17.63 14.20 -5.66
C LEU A 260 -16.49 14.61 -6.61
N LEU A 261 -16.73 14.54 -7.93
CA LEU A 261 -15.76 14.98 -8.94
C LEU A 261 -15.57 16.49 -8.92
N ASP A 262 -16.63 17.28 -8.80
CA ASP A 262 -16.53 18.74 -8.69
C ASP A 262 -15.77 19.17 -7.43
N ILE A 263 -16.02 18.50 -6.29
CA ILE A 263 -15.28 18.74 -5.04
C ILE A 263 -13.79 18.40 -5.23
N ALA A 264 -13.47 17.27 -5.87
CA ALA A 264 -12.09 16.89 -6.17
C ALA A 264 -11.40 17.92 -7.08
N ASP A 265 -12.06 18.36 -8.15
CA ASP A 265 -11.52 19.34 -9.10
C ASP A 265 -11.30 20.73 -8.46
N LYS A 266 -12.14 21.13 -7.51
CA LYS A 266 -11.94 22.36 -6.73
C LYS A 266 -10.76 22.22 -5.77
N ALA A 267 -10.61 21.06 -5.14
CA ALA A 267 -9.51 20.80 -4.21
C ALA A 267 -8.16 20.84 -4.94
N GLU A 268 -8.10 20.27 -6.15
CA GLU A 268 -6.91 20.32 -7.01
C GLU A 268 -6.50 21.75 -7.40
N ARG A 269 -7.46 22.66 -7.53
CA ARG A 269 -7.20 24.07 -7.83
C ARG A 269 -6.82 24.90 -6.61
N GLY A 270 -6.89 24.33 -5.41
CA GLY A 270 -6.67 25.05 -4.15
C GLY A 270 -7.77 26.07 -3.84
N GLU A 271 -8.98 25.87 -4.37
CA GLU A 271 -10.12 26.74 -4.11
C GLU A 271 -10.72 26.45 -2.71
N GLU A 272 -11.27 27.46 -2.03
CA GLU A 272 -12.07 27.21 -0.83
C GLU A 272 -13.35 26.46 -1.22
N ILE A 273 -13.60 25.32 -0.54
CA ILE A 273 -14.76 24.46 -0.81
C ILE A 273 -15.73 24.59 0.34
N GLU A 274 -16.98 24.91 0.01
CA GLU A 274 -18.11 24.87 0.94
C GLU A 274 -19.16 23.89 0.42
N VAL A 275 -19.56 22.96 1.29
CA VAL A 275 -20.57 21.95 0.99
C VAL A 275 -21.63 22.00 2.08
N GLY A 276 -22.87 22.33 1.72
CA GLY A 276 -23.99 22.39 2.69
C GLY A 276 -23.76 23.35 3.86
N ASN A 277 -23.14 24.52 3.61
CA ASN A 277 -22.73 25.52 4.61
C ASN A 277 -21.62 25.06 5.58
N GLN A 278 -20.90 23.98 5.27
CA GLN A 278 -19.70 23.56 6.00
C GLN A 278 -18.45 23.86 5.18
N LYS A 279 -17.45 24.46 5.81
CA LYS A 279 -16.11 24.60 5.23
C LYS A 279 -15.42 23.25 5.23
N VAL A 280 -14.85 22.87 4.10
CA VAL A 280 -14.14 21.60 3.95
C VAL A 280 -12.67 21.76 4.34
N GLU A 281 -12.17 20.83 5.15
CA GLU A 281 -10.75 20.76 5.50
C GLU A 281 -9.99 20.00 4.40
N ILE A 282 -8.90 20.57 3.89
CA ILE A 282 -8.06 19.95 2.86
C ILE A 282 -6.71 19.58 3.47
N ILE A 283 -6.33 18.31 3.34
CA ILE A 283 -5.05 17.75 3.77
C ILE A 283 -4.31 17.26 2.53
N GLU A 284 -3.19 17.89 2.17
CA GLU A 284 -2.37 17.49 1.02
C GLU A 284 -1.07 16.80 1.46
N ALA A 285 -0.71 15.72 0.77
CA ALA A 285 0.54 15.01 0.96
C ALA A 285 1.19 14.69 -0.39
N VAL A 286 2.40 15.18 -0.61
CA VAL A 286 3.26 14.74 -1.72
C VAL A 286 4.36 13.88 -1.12
N VAL A 287 4.43 12.61 -1.51
CA VAL A 287 5.41 11.67 -0.97
C VAL A 287 5.99 10.77 -2.05
N GLU A 288 7.20 10.30 -1.80
CA GLU A 288 7.77 9.16 -2.53
C GLU A 288 7.38 7.88 -1.78
N ALA A 289 7.07 6.79 -2.49
CA ALA A 289 6.73 5.55 -1.80
C ALA A 289 7.95 5.05 -1.01
N THR A 290 7.73 4.66 0.23
CA THR A 290 8.78 4.10 1.09
C THR A 290 8.90 2.59 0.90
N ALA A 291 10.01 2.02 1.40
CA ALA A 291 10.16 0.56 1.42
C ALA A 291 9.07 -0.15 2.24
N GLU A 292 8.53 0.53 3.27
CA GLU A 292 7.43 0.00 4.08
C GLU A 292 6.13 -0.07 3.28
N ASP A 293 5.83 0.97 2.50
CA ASP A 293 4.62 1.04 1.67
C ASP A 293 4.56 -0.09 0.65
N ILE A 294 5.70 -0.43 0.04
CA ILE A 294 5.78 -1.56 -0.91
C ILE A 294 5.67 -2.89 -0.21
N ALA A 295 6.35 -3.04 0.93
CA ALA A 295 6.28 -4.27 1.68
C ALA A 295 4.82 -4.59 2.06
N THR A 296 3.99 -3.57 2.35
CA THR A 296 2.55 -3.76 2.60
C THR A 296 1.71 -4.13 1.36
N ASP A 297 2.23 -3.99 0.15
CA ASP A 297 1.52 -4.24 -1.11
C ASP A 297 1.94 -5.56 -1.79
N THR A 298 2.89 -6.29 -1.21
CA THR A 298 3.52 -7.45 -1.88
C THR A 298 2.73 -8.77 -1.74
N ASP A 299 1.63 -8.80 -0.98
CA ASP A 299 1.13 -10.06 -0.42
C ASP A 299 0.19 -10.94 -1.28
N ASP A 300 -0.45 -10.46 -2.35
CA ASP A 300 -1.42 -11.30 -3.07
C ASP A 300 -0.85 -12.01 -4.33
N GLU A 301 0.23 -11.51 -4.96
CA GLU A 301 0.75 -12.10 -6.22
C GLU A 301 2.09 -12.82 -6.11
N GLU A 302 3.00 -12.41 -5.23
CA GLU A 302 4.24 -13.18 -5.02
C GLU A 302 3.93 -14.55 -4.42
N VAL A 303 2.91 -14.65 -3.55
CA VAL A 303 2.46 -15.92 -2.97
C VAL A 303 1.87 -16.82 -4.07
N ALA A 304 1.03 -16.29 -4.96
CA ALA A 304 0.43 -17.07 -6.05
C ALA A 304 1.47 -17.59 -7.06
N GLN A 305 2.51 -16.82 -7.38
CA GLN A 305 3.62 -17.29 -8.23
C GLN A 305 4.57 -18.24 -7.51
N THR A 306 4.80 -18.08 -6.20
CA THR A 306 5.65 -19.02 -5.44
C THR A 306 5.03 -20.41 -5.36
N TYR A 307 3.69 -20.52 -5.34
CA TYR A 307 2.98 -21.82 -5.42
C TYR A 307 2.71 -22.31 -6.86
N GLY A 308 2.81 -21.43 -7.87
CA GLY A 308 2.54 -21.76 -9.28
C GLY A 308 3.77 -22.05 -10.15
N THR A 309 4.98 -21.79 -9.65
CA THR A 309 6.22 -21.85 -10.44
C THR A 309 7.28 -22.71 -9.74
N GLU A 310 7.02 -24.00 -9.56
CA GLU A 310 8.08 -24.98 -9.76
C GLU A 310 8.43 -24.94 -11.25
N ASN A 311 9.32 -24.03 -11.64
CA ASN A 311 9.74 -23.83 -13.00
C ASN A 311 10.64 -25.01 -13.44
N PRO A 312 10.20 -25.94 -14.32
CA PRO A 312 11.02 -27.07 -14.75
C PRO A 312 12.11 -26.67 -15.75
N LEU A 313 12.14 -25.41 -16.20
CA LEU A 313 12.89 -25.00 -17.38
C LEU A 313 14.36 -24.60 -17.14
N VAL A 314 14.88 -24.72 -15.91
CA VAL A 314 16.30 -24.40 -15.63
C VAL A 314 17.17 -25.66 -15.48
N SER A 315 16.59 -26.88 -15.46
CA SER A 315 17.38 -28.11 -15.27
C SER A 315 17.85 -28.81 -16.55
N GLU A 316 17.49 -28.35 -17.75
CA GLU A 316 17.84 -29.07 -19.00
C GLU A 316 19.01 -28.47 -19.81
N PHE A 317 19.64 -27.37 -19.37
CA PHE A 317 20.69 -26.71 -20.16
C PHE A 317 22.14 -26.97 -19.73
N VAL A 318 22.39 -27.87 -18.78
CA VAL A 318 23.75 -28.23 -18.35
C VAL A 318 23.89 -29.73 -18.18
N GLU A 319 23.93 -30.48 -19.29
CA GLU A 319 24.71 -31.73 -19.42
C GLU A 319 24.58 -32.28 -20.85
N ARG A 320 25.52 -31.91 -21.73
CA ARG A 320 25.99 -32.74 -22.87
C ARG A 320 27.15 -32.04 -23.57
N THR A 321 28.28 -32.04 -22.89
CA THR A 321 29.59 -31.99 -23.56
C THR A 321 30.42 -33.11 -23.00
N GLU A 322 30.37 -34.26 -23.66
CA GLU A 322 31.46 -35.23 -23.61
C GLU A 322 32.07 -35.40 -25.01
N PRO A 323 33.38 -35.67 -25.07
CA PRO A 323 34.17 -35.52 -26.29
C PRO A 323 34.05 -36.77 -27.17
N SER A 324 33.71 -36.58 -28.45
CA SER A 324 33.81 -37.67 -29.43
C SER A 324 35.29 -37.96 -29.72
N ALA A 325 35.78 -39.03 -29.12
CA ALA A 325 37.09 -39.59 -29.36
C ALA A 325 37.25 -40.09 -30.81
N ASN A 326 38.44 -39.83 -31.35
CA ASN A 326 38.97 -40.37 -32.60
C ASN A 326 38.81 -41.90 -32.69
N LEU A 327 38.10 -42.36 -33.72
CA LEU A 327 38.03 -43.76 -34.12
C LEU A 327 38.02 -43.87 -35.65
N PHE A 328 39.12 -43.46 -36.30
CA PHE A 328 39.43 -43.91 -37.66
C PHE A 328 40.94 -43.98 -37.84
N ASN A 329 41.50 -45.14 -37.48
CA ASN A 329 42.80 -45.56 -38.00
C ASN A 329 42.92 -47.10 -37.96
N GLN A 330 43.31 -47.67 -39.11
CA GLN A 330 43.77 -49.06 -39.36
C GLN A 330 42.64 -50.12 -39.35
N GLU A 331 42.54 -51.12 -40.24
CA GLU A 331 43.42 -51.87 -41.16
C GLU A 331 42.58 -52.27 -42.41
N GLY A 332 43.07 -52.50 -43.63
CA GLY A 332 44.08 -53.47 -44.01
C GLY A 332 43.46 -54.75 -44.61
N GLY A 333 43.22 -54.76 -45.93
CA GLY A 333 43.25 -55.86 -46.91
C GLY A 333 42.65 -57.27 -46.63
N ARG A 334 41.88 -57.79 -47.60
CA ARG A 334 42.23 -58.98 -48.44
C ARG A 334 41.05 -59.43 -49.33
N PHE A 335 41.45 -59.94 -50.51
CA PHE A 335 40.73 -60.57 -51.62
C PHE A 335 40.00 -59.62 -52.59
#